data_AF-A0A7C3GA48-F1
#
_entry.id   AF-A0A7C3GA48-F1
#
_cell.length_a   1.000
_cell.length_b   1.000
_cell.length_c   1.000
_cell.angle_alpha   90.00
_cell.angle_beta   90.00
_cell.angle_gamma   90.00
#
_symmetry.space_group_name_H-M   'P 1'
#
loop_
_entity.id
_entity.type
_entity.pdbx_description
1 polymer ?
#
loop_
_entity_poly.entity_id
_entity_poly.type
_entity_poly.pdbx_seq_one_letter_code
_entity_poly.pdbx_strand_id
1 'polypeptide(L)'
;MNLNQKQTDALLSILEYEQTHDPEDFSLGWRWSDVRAAPPTLNSLLLKGLLEEKFHSNSHRGLLLTDLGREQATLLTEPSEACKKHQNETVTLPSDIFEDIIGHDDVKELLMAALLADKPVHVLLAGPPALAKSLFLWGIERVCARQALWLVGSATSKAGLWDMVAELYPTCGNQPYRIPAPVSGE
;
A
#
# COMPACT_ATOMS: atom_id res chain seq x y z
N MET A 1 21.23 -2.31 2.90
CA MET A 1 21.63 -0.88 3.03
C MET A 1 20.44 -0.09 3.58
N ASN A 2 20.64 0.94 4.40
CA ASN A 2 19.55 1.84 4.78
C ASN A 2 19.35 2.90 3.68
N LEU A 3 18.19 2.87 3.03
CA LEU A 3 17.78 3.78 1.95
C LEU A 3 16.61 4.63 2.44
N ASN A 4 16.67 5.93 2.18
CA ASN A 4 15.56 6.83 2.48
C ASN A 4 14.45 6.67 1.41
N GLN A 5 13.19 6.97 1.74
CA GLN A 5 12.07 6.89 0.80
C GLN A 5 12.38 7.58 -0.54
N LYS A 6 12.93 8.79 -0.51
CA LYS A 6 13.30 9.53 -1.73
C LYS A 6 14.35 8.81 -2.59
N GLN A 7 15.25 8.05 -1.97
CA GLN A 7 16.28 7.27 -2.66
C GLN A 7 15.67 6.02 -3.30
N THR A 8 14.75 5.37 -2.61
CA THR A 8 13.99 4.23 -3.12
C THR A 8 13.15 4.63 -4.32
N ASP A 9 12.38 5.72 -4.22
CA ASP A 9 11.55 6.23 -5.31
C ASP A 9 12.41 6.56 -6.54
N ALA A 10 13.56 7.20 -6.33
CA ALA A 10 14.50 7.51 -7.40
C ALA A 10 15.06 6.24 -8.08
N LEU A 11 15.43 5.20 -7.30
CA LEU A 11 15.91 3.93 -7.86
C LEU A 11 14.84 3.22 -8.70
N LEU A 12 13.58 3.25 -8.27
CA LEU A 12 12.47 2.67 -9.04
C LEU A 12 12.25 3.42 -10.36
N SER A 13 12.23 4.76 -10.33
CA SER A 13 12.10 5.55 -11.57
C SER A 13 13.25 5.34 -12.54
N ILE A 14 14.48 5.12 -12.03
CA ILE A 14 15.65 4.80 -12.86
C ILE A 14 15.50 3.41 -13.50
N LEU A 15 15.07 2.41 -12.73
CA LEU A 15 14.88 1.05 -13.23
C LEU A 15 13.76 1.00 -14.29
N GLU A 16 12.66 1.71 -14.07
CA GLU A 16 11.57 1.84 -15.06
C GLU A 16 12.07 2.51 -16.35
N TYR A 17 12.89 3.56 -16.23
CA TYR A 17 13.47 4.23 -17.39
C TYR A 17 14.38 3.30 -18.21
N GLU A 18 15.27 2.55 -17.55
CA GLU A 18 16.16 1.59 -18.21
C GLU A 18 15.43 0.38 -18.82
N GLN A 19 14.25 0.01 -18.32
CA GLN A 19 13.43 -1.07 -18.89
C GLN A 19 12.59 -0.63 -20.09
N THR A 20 12.20 0.65 -20.13
CA THR A 20 11.29 1.19 -21.15
C THR A 20 12.01 1.74 -22.38
N HIS A 21 13.29 2.11 -22.24
CA HIS A 21 14.09 2.68 -23.33
C HIS A 21 15.10 1.66 -23.84
N ASP A 22 15.38 1.71 -25.15
CA ASP A 22 16.40 0.86 -25.74
C ASP A 22 17.80 1.30 -25.27
N PRO A 23 18.76 0.37 -25.10
CA PRO A 23 20.11 0.68 -24.62
C PRO A 23 20.90 1.63 -25.54
N GLU A 24 20.48 1.78 -26.79
CA GLU A 24 21.02 2.75 -27.75
C GLU A 24 20.60 4.20 -27.41
N ASP A 25 19.39 4.40 -26.87
CA ASP A 25 18.84 5.72 -26.55
C ASP A 25 19.60 6.41 -25.40
N PHE A 26 20.22 5.61 -24.52
CA PHE A 26 21.06 6.08 -23.42
C PHE A 26 22.49 5.55 -23.53
N SER A 27 23.03 5.44 -24.75
CA SER A 27 24.42 5.02 -24.99
C SER A 27 25.46 5.78 -24.15
N LEU A 28 25.20 7.06 -23.84
CA LEU A 28 26.03 7.93 -22.98
C LEU A 28 25.57 8.03 -21.51
N GLY A 29 24.54 7.29 -21.11
CA GLY A 29 23.87 7.37 -19.80
C GLY A 29 22.70 8.36 -19.79
N TRP A 30 21.81 8.22 -18.81
CA TRP A 30 20.63 9.08 -18.64
C TRP A 30 20.92 10.29 -17.75
N ARG A 31 20.13 11.35 -17.91
CA ARG A 31 20.23 12.56 -17.09
C ARG A 31 19.22 12.55 -15.97
N TRP A 32 19.43 13.40 -14.97
CA TRP A 32 18.48 13.63 -13.88
C TRP A 32 17.08 14.05 -14.38
N SER A 33 17.01 14.75 -15.53
CA SER A 33 15.75 15.18 -16.16
C SER A 33 14.92 14.02 -16.69
N ASP A 34 15.60 12.97 -17.17
CA ASP A 34 14.96 11.85 -17.87
C ASP A 34 14.32 10.89 -16.85
N VAL A 35 14.98 10.70 -15.70
CA VAL A 35 14.49 9.88 -14.57
C VAL A 35 13.69 10.66 -13.53
N ARG A 36 13.48 11.97 -13.75
CA ARG A 36 12.75 12.89 -12.85
C ARG A 36 13.20 12.85 -11.38
N ALA A 37 14.47 12.56 -11.14
CA ALA A 37 15.03 12.45 -9.79
C ALA A 37 15.81 13.72 -9.40
N ALA A 38 15.74 14.09 -8.13
CA ALA A 38 16.45 15.27 -7.62
C ALA A 38 17.98 15.04 -7.60
N PRO A 39 18.80 16.00 -8.10
CA PRO A 39 20.26 15.91 -8.05
C PRO A 39 20.88 15.53 -6.68
N PRO A 40 20.43 16.05 -5.53
CA PRO A 40 20.99 15.64 -4.23
C PRO A 40 20.75 14.15 -3.92
N THR A 41 19.60 13.61 -4.33
CA THR A 41 19.28 12.20 -4.17
C THR A 41 20.20 11.33 -5.03
N LEU A 42 20.42 11.71 -6.29
CA LEU A 42 21.32 11.00 -7.20
C LEU A 42 22.77 11.01 -6.69
N ASN A 43 23.26 12.14 -6.19
CA ASN A 43 24.59 12.21 -5.59
C ASN A 43 24.71 11.28 -4.38
N SER A 44 23.68 11.18 -3.55
CA SER A 44 23.67 10.26 -2.40
C SER A 44 23.67 8.78 -2.82
N LEU A 45 23.02 8.44 -3.95
CA LEU A 45 23.01 7.09 -4.53
C LEU A 45 24.37 6.74 -5.15
N LEU A 46 25.02 7.71 -5.79
CA LEU A 46 26.36 7.56 -6.36
C LEU A 46 27.41 7.35 -5.25
N LEU A 47 27.34 8.10 -4.14
CA LEU A 47 28.19 7.89 -2.97
C LEU A 47 28.00 6.51 -2.32
N LYS A 48 26.83 5.90 -2.49
CA LYS A 48 26.53 4.53 -2.03
C LYS A 48 26.97 3.44 -3.02
N GLY A 49 27.49 3.80 -4.20
CA GLY A 49 27.92 2.86 -5.24
C GLY A 49 26.78 2.23 -6.05
N LEU A 50 25.57 2.77 -5.96
CA LEU A 50 24.39 2.27 -6.67
C LEU A 50 24.26 2.84 -8.09
N LEU A 51 24.95 3.95 -8.35
CA LEU A 51 25.03 4.62 -9.64
C LEU A 51 26.47 4.81 -10.03
N GLU A 52 26.74 4.70 -11.33
CA GLU A 52 28.04 4.98 -11.93
C GLU A 52 27.92 6.10 -12.95
N GLU A 53 29.00 6.88 -13.08
CA GLU A 53 29.10 7.96 -14.03
C GLU A 53 29.80 7.47 -15.30
N LYS A 54 29.04 7.35 -16.39
CA LYS A 54 29.54 6.85 -17.68
C LYS A 54 30.15 7.98 -18.52
N PHE A 55 29.62 9.19 -18.40
CA PHE A 55 30.05 10.33 -19.20
C PHE A 55 29.94 11.65 -18.44
N HIS A 56 31.00 12.46 -18.51
CA HIS A 56 31.06 13.79 -17.92
C HIS A 56 31.43 14.84 -18.96
N SER A 57 30.57 15.84 -19.13
CA SER A 57 30.83 17.08 -19.86
C SER A 57 30.22 18.24 -19.08
N ASN A 58 30.71 19.47 -19.33
CA ASN A 58 30.24 20.68 -18.66
C ASN A 58 28.73 20.91 -18.79
N SER A 59 28.08 20.34 -19.83
CA SER A 59 26.65 20.42 -20.07
C SER A 59 25.89 19.10 -19.87
N HIS A 60 26.59 17.96 -19.79
CA HIS A 60 25.97 16.64 -19.80
C HIS A 60 26.64 15.68 -18.83
N ARG A 61 25.87 15.20 -17.85
CA ARG A 61 26.30 14.15 -16.92
C ARG A 61 25.43 12.92 -17.14
N GLY A 62 26.02 11.89 -17.72
CA GLY A 62 25.37 10.62 -17.99
C GLY A 62 25.60 9.63 -16.85
N LEU A 63 24.51 9.22 -16.21
CA LEU A 63 24.50 8.25 -15.12
C LEU A 63 23.95 6.91 -15.61
N LEU A 64 24.38 5.83 -14.96
CA LEU A 64 23.90 4.48 -15.25
C LEU A 64 23.76 3.67 -13.95
N LEU A 65 22.81 2.74 -13.91
CA LEU A 65 22.59 1.89 -12.75
C LEU A 65 23.63 0.75 -12.71
N THR A 66 24.39 0.66 -11.61
CA THR A 66 25.36 -0.43 -11.40
C THR A 66 24.66 -1.76 -11.17
N ASP A 67 25.38 -2.88 -11.27
CA ASP A 67 24.83 -4.21 -10.96
C ASP A 67 24.26 -4.27 -9.54
N LEU A 68 24.95 -3.64 -8.56
CA LEU A 68 24.44 -3.50 -7.20
C LEU A 68 23.16 -2.66 -7.14
N GLY A 69 23.08 -1.58 -7.93
CA GLY A 69 21.87 -0.77 -8.08
C GLY A 69 20.70 -1.57 -8.65
N ARG A 70 20.96 -2.42 -9.67
CA ARG A 70 19.96 -3.32 -10.28
C ARG A 70 19.48 -4.37 -9.31
N GLU A 71 20.37 -5.01 -8.57
CA GLU A 71 20.01 -6.00 -7.56
C GLU A 71 19.15 -5.36 -6.46
N GLN A 72 19.55 -4.20 -5.94
CA GLN A 72 18.76 -3.50 -4.93
C GLN A 72 17.40 -3.06 -5.48
N ALA A 73 17.35 -2.50 -6.69
CA ALA A 73 16.11 -2.08 -7.31
C ALA A 73 15.21 -3.28 -7.65
N THR A 74 15.77 -4.42 -8.03
CA THR A 74 15.04 -5.69 -8.23
C THR A 74 14.53 -6.22 -6.90
N LEU A 75 15.32 -6.22 -5.83
CA LEU A 75 14.83 -6.59 -4.48
C LEU A 75 13.71 -5.67 -3.96
N LEU A 76 13.66 -4.42 -4.44
CA LEU A 76 12.60 -3.46 -4.14
C LEU A 76 11.40 -3.58 -5.10
N THR A 77 11.63 -4.04 -6.33
CA THR A 77 10.63 -4.21 -7.40
C THR A 77 9.95 -5.56 -7.33
N GLU A 78 10.68 -6.62 -6.93
CA GLU A 78 10.13 -7.83 -6.36
C GLU A 78 9.20 -7.34 -5.28
N PRO A 79 7.89 -7.35 -5.54
CA PRO A 79 6.97 -6.86 -4.55
C PRO A 79 7.28 -7.73 -3.35
N SER A 80 7.53 -7.11 -2.20
CA SER A 80 7.14 -7.81 -1.00
C SER A 80 5.72 -8.28 -1.28
N GLU A 81 5.59 -9.60 -1.43
CA GLU A 81 4.34 -10.34 -1.60
C GLU A 81 3.36 -10.04 -0.44
N ALA A 82 3.69 -9.10 0.45
CA ALA A 82 2.81 -8.49 1.42
C ALA A 82 1.74 -7.59 0.77
N CYS A 83 2.04 -6.84 -0.31
CA CYS A 83 1.13 -5.76 -0.73
C CYS A 83 0.01 -6.21 -1.71
N LYS A 84 0.22 -7.26 -2.53
CA LYS A 84 -0.84 -7.81 -3.40
C LYS A 84 -1.66 -8.94 -2.74
N LYS A 85 -1.23 -9.49 -1.60
CA LYS A 85 -1.93 -10.63 -0.97
C LYS A 85 -3.05 -10.27 -0.01
N HIS A 86 -3.10 -9.05 0.54
CA HIS A 86 -3.95 -8.78 1.72
C HIS A 86 -5.39 -8.31 1.42
N GLN A 87 -5.76 -8.07 0.16
CA GLN A 87 -7.16 -7.74 -0.19
C GLN A 87 -7.97 -8.94 -0.70
N ASN A 88 -7.35 -10.12 -0.80
CA ASN A 88 -7.98 -11.30 -1.39
C ASN A 88 -7.59 -12.60 -0.67
N GLU A 89 -7.26 -12.53 0.62
CA GLU A 89 -7.44 -13.71 1.46
C GLU A 89 -8.95 -13.90 1.56
N THR A 90 -9.49 -14.86 0.82
CA THR A 90 -10.88 -15.28 0.96
C THR A 90 -11.08 -15.65 2.42
N VAL A 91 -11.66 -14.74 3.21
CA VAL A 91 -11.95 -14.99 4.61
C VAL A 91 -12.93 -16.15 4.59
N THR A 92 -12.48 -17.34 4.99
CA THR A 92 -13.37 -18.47 5.25
C THR A 92 -14.18 -18.13 6.50
N LEU A 93 -15.25 -17.37 6.29
CA LEU A 93 -16.21 -17.01 7.31
C LEU A 93 -17.06 -18.26 7.59
N PRO A 94 -16.99 -18.86 8.79
CA PRO A 94 -17.92 -19.90 9.16
C PRO A 94 -19.34 -19.32 9.15
N SER A 95 -20.37 -20.10 8.81
CA SER A 95 -21.76 -19.64 8.87
C SER A 95 -22.24 -19.32 10.28
N ASP A 96 -21.50 -19.78 11.29
CA ASP A 96 -21.96 -19.86 12.69
C ASP A 96 -21.44 -18.68 13.55
N ILE A 97 -20.92 -17.60 12.93
CA ILE A 97 -20.36 -16.42 13.63
C ILE A 97 -21.37 -15.81 14.62
N PHE A 98 -22.65 -15.89 14.30
CA PHE A 98 -23.74 -15.25 15.03
C PHE A 98 -24.69 -16.25 15.70
N GLU A 99 -24.25 -17.48 15.96
CA GLU A 99 -25.06 -18.51 16.64
C GLU A 99 -25.48 -18.05 18.05
N ASP A 100 -24.59 -17.35 18.76
CA ASP A 100 -24.84 -16.84 20.13
C ASP A 100 -25.91 -15.73 20.19
N ILE A 101 -26.33 -15.17 19.05
CA ILE A 101 -27.29 -14.07 18.99
C ILE A 101 -28.66 -14.63 18.61
N ILE A 102 -29.68 -14.48 19.47
CA ILE A 102 -31.03 -14.98 19.18
C ILE A 102 -31.83 -13.94 18.37
N GLY A 103 -32.43 -14.37 17.26
CA GLY A 103 -33.20 -13.52 16.35
C GLY A 103 -32.32 -12.66 15.42
N HIS A 104 -32.91 -11.63 14.80
CA HIS A 104 -32.25 -10.73 13.84
C HIS A 104 -31.68 -11.45 12.60
N ASP A 105 -32.41 -12.43 12.08
CA ASP A 105 -31.96 -13.26 10.95
C ASP A 105 -31.69 -12.44 9.68
N ASP A 106 -32.49 -11.40 9.45
CA ASP A 106 -32.31 -10.42 8.39
C ASP A 106 -30.99 -9.64 8.49
N VAL A 107 -30.66 -9.18 9.70
CA VAL A 107 -29.41 -8.45 9.96
C VAL A 107 -28.20 -9.37 9.84
N LYS A 108 -28.31 -10.62 10.31
CA LYS A 108 -27.26 -11.64 10.18
C LYS A 108 -26.95 -11.92 8.71
N GLU A 109 -27.99 -12.15 7.90
CA GLU A 109 -27.85 -12.40 6.47
C GLU A 109 -27.19 -11.21 5.75
N LEU A 110 -27.63 -9.98 6.06
CA LEU A 110 -27.04 -8.77 5.50
C LEU A 110 -25.58 -8.58 5.89
N LEU A 111 -25.23 -8.82 7.15
CA LEU A 111 -23.83 -8.74 7.63
C LEU A 111 -22.95 -9.79 6.96
N MET A 112 -23.44 -11.02 6.83
CA MET A 112 -22.72 -12.08 6.11
C MET A 112 -22.51 -11.71 4.64
N ALA A 113 -23.54 -11.20 3.97
CA ALA A 113 -23.43 -10.73 2.58
C ALA A 113 -22.45 -9.56 2.44
N ALA A 114 -22.42 -8.63 3.40
CA ALA A 114 -21.49 -7.51 3.40
C ALA A 114 -20.03 -7.96 3.60
N LEU A 115 -19.80 -8.99 4.42
CA LEU A 115 -18.46 -9.55 4.67
C LEU A 115 -17.94 -10.40 3.50
N LEU A 116 -18.83 -11.04 2.74
CA LEU A 116 -18.49 -11.86 1.56
C LEU A 116 -18.43 -11.06 0.25
N ALA A 117 -18.77 -9.77 0.27
CA ALA A 117 -18.80 -8.95 -0.93
C ALA A 117 -17.37 -8.67 -1.46
N ASP A 118 -17.18 -8.80 -2.78
CA ASP A 118 -15.90 -8.48 -3.45
C ASP A 118 -15.49 -7.01 -3.28
N LYS A 119 -16.46 -6.12 -3.06
CA LYS A 119 -16.24 -4.69 -2.86
C LYS A 119 -16.44 -4.35 -1.38
N PRO A 120 -15.61 -3.46 -0.80
CA PRO A 120 -15.74 -3.08 0.59
C PRO A 120 -17.09 -2.41 0.85
N VAL A 121 -17.85 -2.98 1.79
CA VAL A 121 -19.15 -2.45 2.24
C VAL A 121 -19.00 -1.85 3.64
N HIS A 122 -19.49 -0.63 3.81
CA HIS A 122 -19.54 0.02 5.12
C HIS A 122 -20.92 -0.18 5.76
N VAL A 123 -20.94 -0.69 6.99
CA VAL A 123 -22.19 -0.98 7.72
C VAL A 123 -22.25 -0.14 9.00
N LEU A 124 -23.42 0.45 9.27
CA LEU A 124 -23.71 1.18 10.51
C LEU A 124 -24.86 0.50 11.26
N LEU A 125 -24.59 0.05 12.48
CA LEU A 125 -25.61 -0.51 13.37
C LEU A 125 -26.19 0.59 14.26
N ALA A 126 -27.42 1.03 14.00
CA ALA A 126 -28.12 2.04 14.78
C ALA A 126 -29.35 1.47 15.50
N GLY A 127 -29.74 2.05 16.65
CA GLY A 127 -30.97 1.69 17.36
C GLY A 127 -30.83 1.65 18.90
N PRO A 128 -31.89 1.22 19.61
CA PRO A 128 -31.91 1.15 21.07
C PRO A 128 -30.74 0.36 21.70
N PRO A 129 -30.37 0.67 22.96
CA PRO A 129 -29.45 -0.17 23.72
C PRO A 129 -30.02 -1.59 23.89
N ALA A 130 -29.14 -2.56 24.13
CA ALA A 130 -29.48 -3.98 24.30
C ALA A 130 -29.95 -4.75 23.04
N LEU A 131 -29.83 -4.19 21.84
CA LEU A 131 -30.09 -4.90 20.56
C LEU A 131 -28.87 -5.62 19.98
N ALA A 132 -28.07 -6.28 20.83
CA ALA A 132 -26.90 -7.08 20.44
C ALA A 132 -25.85 -6.41 19.52
N LYS A 133 -25.88 -5.08 19.30
CA LYS A 133 -24.99 -4.37 18.34
C LYS A 133 -23.51 -4.63 18.63
N SER A 134 -23.11 -4.54 19.89
CA SER A 134 -21.74 -4.82 20.30
C SER A 134 -21.39 -6.31 20.18
N LEU A 135 -22.37 -7.22 20.36
CA LEU A 135 -22.16 -8.66 20.20
C LEU A 135 -21.95 -9.02 18.72
N PHE A 136 -22.66 -8.39 17.80
CA PHE A 136 -22.42 -8.55 16.36
C PHE A 136 -20.99 -8.20 15.99
N LEU A 137 -20.54 -7.01 16.41
CA LEU A 137 -19.17 -6.59 16.15
C LEU A 137 -18.16 -7.55 16.80
N TRP A 138 -18.45 -8.07 18.00
CA TRP A 138 -17.56 -8.98 18.73
C TRP A 138 -17.42 -10.35 18.05
N GLY A 139 -18.52 -10.87 17.47
CA GLY A 139 -18.48 -12.07 16.65
C GLY A 139 -17.57 -11.90 15.43
N ILE A 140 -17.65 -10.75 14.76
CA ILE A 140 -16.80 -10.41 13.61
C ILE A 140 -15.34 -10.29 14.04
N GLU A 141 -15.05 -9.60 15.15
CA GLU A 141 -13.69 -9.48 15.68
C GLU A 141 -13.09 -10.86 15.97
N ARG A 142 -13.85 -11.77 16.58
CA ARG A 142 -13.36 -13.11 16.95
C ARG A 142 -12.94 -13.94 15.72
N VAL A 143 -13.69 -13.84 14.62
CA VAL A 143 -13.39 -14.57 13.38
C VAL A 143 -12.32 -13.87 12.57
N CYS A 144 -12.37 -12.54 12.49
CA CYS A 144 -11.47 -11.71 11.71
C CYS A 144 -10.28 -11.19 12.53
N ALA A 145 -9.95 -11.78 13.68
CA ALA A 145 -9.01 -11.21 14.67
C ALA A 145 -7.61 -10.86 14.11
N ARG A 146 -7.20 -11.48 13.00
CA ARG A 146 -5.93 -11.16 12.31
C ARG A 146 -6.03 -9.97 11.34
N GLN A 147 -7.22 -9.60 10.91
CA GLN A 147 -7.48 -8.62 9.86
C GLN A 147 -8.41 -7.46 10.29
N ALA A 148 -9.11 -7.61 11.43
CA ALA A 148 -10.02 -6.62 11.98
C ALA A 148 -9.42 -5.92 13.20
N LEU A 149 -9.70 -4.62 13.34
CA LEU A 149 -9.29 -3.80 14.47
C LEU A 149 -10.53 -3.31 15.22
N TRP A 150 -10.63 -3.66 16.50
CA TRP A 150 -11.67 -3.13 17.38
C TRP A 150 -11.25 -1.81 18.00
N LEU A 151 -12.05 -0.77 17.81
CA LEU A 151 -11.78 0.57 18.36
C LEU A 151 -12.99 1.11 19.10
N VAL A 152 -12.71 1.83 20.19
CA VAL A 152 -13.71 2.53 20.99
C VAL A 152 -13.52 4.03 20.82
N GLY A 153 -14.53 4.69 20.25
CA GLY A 153 -14.46 6.11 19.89
C GLY A 153 -14.12 7.06 21.04
N SER A 154 -14.46 6.72 22.29
CA SER A 154 -14.10 7.52 23.46
C SER A 154 -12.62 7.45 23.84
N ALA A 155 -11.92 6.40 23.42
CA ALA A 155 -10.50 6.18 23.70
C ALA A 155 -9.58 6.54 22.51
N THR A 156 -10.14 6.82 21.34
CA THR A 156 -9.39 7.09 20.11
C THR A 156 -9.48 8.57 19.70
N SER A 157 -8.32 9.22 19.58
CA SER A 157 -8.23 10.56 18.98
C SER A 157 -8.12 10.48 17.45
N LYS A 158 -8.41 11.58 16.76
CA LYS A 158 -8.28 11.65 15.28
C LYS A 158 -6.87 11.24 14.82
N ALA A 159 -5.82 11.67 15.52
CA ALA A 159 -4.44 11.31 15.19
C ALA A 159 -4.15 9.84 15.52
N GLY A 160 -4.57 9.37 16.70
CA GLY A 160 -4.35 7.99 17.12
C GLY A 160 -5.04 6.96 16.24
N LEU A 161 -6.18 7.28 15.63
CA LEU A 161 -6.84 6.42 14.65
C LEU A 161 -5.93 6.17 13.43
N TRP A 162 -5.30 7.23 12.91
CA TRP A 162 -4.40 7.11 11.76
C TRP A 162 -3.14 6.34 12.12
N ASP A 163 -2.58 6.58 13.31
CA ASP A 163 -1.37 5.89 13.77
C ASP A 163 -1.62 4.38 13.90
N MET A 164 -2.76 3.97 14.48
CA MET A 164 -3.13 2.56 14.62
C MET A 164 -3.36 1.86 13.28
N VAL A 165 -4.00 2.55 12.33
CA VAL A 165 -4.20 2.01 10.97
C VAL A 165 -2.86 1.90 10.23
N ALA A 166 -1.97 2.89 10.38
CA ALA A 166 -0.65 2.88 9.76
C ALA A 166 0.28 1.80 10.35
N GLU A 167 0.09 1.43 11.62
CA GLU A 167 0.84 0.35 12.26
C GLU A 167 0.42 -1.03 11.75
N LEU A 168 -0.89 -1.26 11.58
CA LEU A 168 -1.43 -2.52 11.02
C LEU A 168 -1.20 -2.65 9.51
N TYR A 169 -1.27 -1.53 8.81
CA TYR A 169 -1.02 -1.43 7.38
C TYR A 169 0.14 -0.47 7.17
N PRO A 170 1.40 -0.94 7.31
CA PRO A 170 2.55 -0.11 6.99
C PRO A 170 2.41 0.31 5.53
N THR A 171 2.06 1.57 5.33
CA THR A 171 1.86 2.12 3.99
C THR A 171 3.18 1.99 3.25
N CYS A 172 3.26 1.05 2.31
CA CYS A 172 4.27 1.08 1.28
C CYS A 172 4.03 2.37 0.49
N GLY A 173 4.84 3.40 0.78
CA GLY A 173 4.97 4.62 -0.02
C GLY A 173 3.64 5.25 -0.46
N ASN A 174 3.07 6.09 0.40
CA ASN A 174 2.21 7.24 0.06
C ASN A 174 1.57 7.21 -1.35
N GLN A 175 0.68 6.26 -1.63
CA GLN A 175 -0.23 6.37 -2.75
C GLN A 175 -1.45 7.11 -2.19
N PRO A 176 -1.64 8.40 -2.52
CA PRO A 176 -2.82 9.12 -2.05
C PRO A 176 -4.03 8.33 -2.54
N TYR A 177 -4.95 7.99 -1.62
CA TYR A 177 -6.24 7.41 -1.97
C TYR A 177 -6.84 8.22 -3.11
N ARG A 178 -6.74 7.68 -4.33
CA ARG A 178 -7.31 8.29 -5.51
C ARG A 178 -8.79 8.03 -5.38
N ILE A 179 -9.52 9.01 -4.84
CA ILE A 179 -10.98 9.02 -4.87
C ILE A 179 -11.35 8.72 -6.33
N PRO A 180 -12.03 7.60 -6.65
CA PRO A 180 -12.41 7.33 -8.02
C PRO A 180 -13.26 8.52 -8.47
N ALA A 181 -12.85 9.14 -9.57
CA ALA A 181 -13.58 10.27 -10.13
C ALA A 181 -15.05 9.85 -10.32
N PRO A 182 -16.01 10.73 -10.01
CA PRO A 182 -17.41 10.41 -10.23
C PRO A 182 -17.58 10.03 -11.69
N VAL A 183 -18.09 8.82 -11.93
CA VAL A 183 -18.45 8.36 -13.26
C VAL A 183 -19.58 9.29 -13.73
N SER A 184 -19.25 10.24 -14.61
CA SER A 184 -20.24 11.03 -15.31
C SER A 184 -21.06 10.06 -16.16
N GLY A 185 -22.34 9.92 -15.80
CA GLY A 185 -23.29 9.16 -16.60
C GLY A 185 -23.51 9.84 -17.94
N GLU A 186 -23.37 9.05 -19.00
CA GLU A 186 -24.05 9.21 -20.28
C GLU A 186 -25.06 8.07 -20.43
#